data_AF-A0A8H6QI71-F1
#
_entry.id   AF-A0A8H6QI71-F1
#
_cell.length_a   1.000
_cell.length_b   1.000
_cell.length_c   1.000
_cell.angle_alpha   90.00
_cell.angle_beta   90.00
_cell.angle_gamma   90.00
#
_symmetry.space_group_name_H-M   'P 1'
#
loop_
_entity.id
_entity.type
_entity.pdbx_description
1 polymer ?
#
loop_
_entity_poly.entity_id
_entity_poly.type
_entity_poly.pdbx_seq_one_letter_code
_entity_poly.pdbx_strand_id
1 'polypeptide(L)'
;MAPSSMRLLLYSREDYWPYFSACAHWRDGELMDVCKCALGHVPKPRTTAGLQGIEHRAKDIYHGRTYNPNEFATPCGKCRPMRRCPDCPSEYMVEIKLSEDRSDPRSLRFRHAIVVTRWCDLGDGSSPHRSREWAACNGDLTGYDSFAVLGKRSISGVFESAFTDDHIPGQRIVSMNPKGIRLGEAGNSWY
;
A
#
# COMPACT_ATOMS: atom_id res chain seq x y z
N MET A 1 11.78 -9.80 2.32
CA MET A 1 11.72 -10.11 0.87
C MET A 1 12.94 -9.46 0.21
N ALA A 2 13.50 -10.02 -0.86
CA ALA A 2 14.62 -9.37 -1.56
C ALA A 2 14.11 -8.17 -2.39
N PRO A 3 14.90 -7.11 -2.63
CA PRO A 3 14.45 -5.93 -3.39
C PRO A 3 13.89 -6.27 -4.78
N SER A 4 14.55 -7.18 -5.49
CA SER A 4 14.12 -7.64 -6.83
C SER A 4 12.76 -8.36 -6.83
N SER A 5 12.44 -9.11 -5.76
CA SER A 5 11.16 -9.81 -5.65
C SER A 5 10.01 -8.85 -5.30
N MET A 6 10.26 -7.82 -4.49
CA MET A 6 9.28 -6.77 -4.26
C MET A 6 8.97 -6.01 -5.55
N ARG A 7 9.98 -5.76 -6.38
CA ARG A 7 9.79 -5.10 -7.68
C ARG A 7 8.88 -5.92 -8.60
N LEU A 8 9.12 -7.22 -8.71
CA LEU A 8 8.29 -8.11 -9.54
C LEU A 8 6.83 -8.21 -9.06
N LEU A 9 6.59 -7.95 -7.77
CA LEU A 9 5.25 -8.00 -7.19
C LEU A 9 4.48 -6.68 -7.35
N LEU A 10 5.19 -5.56 -7.35
CA LEU A 10 4.58 -4.23 -7.33
C LEU A 10 4.47 -3.58 -8.70
N TYR A 11 5.37 -3.90 -9.64
CA TYR A 11 5.46 -3.21 -10.92
C TYR A 11 5.29 -4.14 -12.11
N SER A 12 4.58 -3.63 -13.12
CA SER A 12 4.61 -4.14 -14.48
C SER A 12 6.04 -4.24 -15.00
N ARG A 13 6.30 -5.34 -15.72
CA ARG A 13 7.63 -5.66 -16.25
C ARG A 13 8.03 -4.79 -17.45
N GLU A 14 7.04 -4.22 -18.14
CA GLU A 14 7.24 -3.51 -19.41
C GLU A 14 7.47 -2.01 -19.17
N ASP A 15 6.54 -1.37 -18.47
CA ASP A 15 6.47 0.09 -18.32
C ASP A 15 6.70 0.57 -16.88
N TYR A 16 6.99 -0.36 -15.96
CA TYR A 16 7.19 -0.07 -14.53
C TYR A 16 6.00 0.64 -13.88
N TRP A 17 4.81 0.54 -14.47
CA TRP A 17 3.59 1.02 -13.85
C TRP A 17 3.18 0.09 -12.71
N PRO A 18 2.61 0.58 -11.58
CA PRO A 18 2.18 -0.30 -10.51
C PRO A 18 1.05 -1.20 -11.00
N TYR A 19 1.01 -2.46 -10.53
CA TYR A 19 -0.09 -3.38 -10.88
C TYR A 19 -1.46 -2.99 -10.28
N PHE A 20 -1.52 -1.89 -9.54
CA PHE A 20 -2.72 -1.33 -8.92
C PHE A 20 -2.98 0.10 -9.41
N SER A 21 -4.20 0.59 -9.20
CA SER A 21 -4.59 1.95 -9.60
C SER A 21 -3.77 3.00 -8.84
N ALA A 22 -3.11 3.89 -9.58
CA ALA A 22 -2.31 4.97 -9.07
C ALA A 22 -2.58 6.27 -9.86
N CYS A 23 -2.49 7.42 -9.19
CA CYS A 23 -2.57 8.75 -9.81
C CYS A 23 -1.24 9.10 -10.48
N ALA A 24 -1.23 10.04 -11.44
CA ALA A 24 -0.01 10.42 -12.16
C ALA A 24 1.20 10.78 -11.26
N HIS A 25 0.93 11.28 -10.05
CA HIS A 25 1.93 11.70 -9.06
C HIS A 25 2.51 10.56 -8.22
N TRP A 26 2.12 9.31 -8.45
CA TRP A 26 2.59 8.16 -7.65
C TRP A 26 4.11 8.01 -7.63
N ARG A 27 4.75 8.54 -8.68
CA ARG A 27 6.19 8.60 -8.88
C ARG A 27 6.88 9.52 -7.87
N ASP A 28 6.15 10.50 -7.36
CA ASP A 28 6.64 11.49 -6.41
C ASP A 28 6.21 11.11 -4.99
N GLY A 29 7.20 11.00 -4.09
CA GLY A 29 6.98 10.71 -2.68
C GLY A 29 7.10 9.23 -2.31
N GLU A 30 6.26 8.77 -1.38
CA GLU A 30 6.49 7.56 -0.58
C GLU A 30 5.52 6.42 -0.87
N LEU A 31 4.67 6.48 -1.90
CA LEU A 31 3.66 5.44 -2.14
C LEU A 31 4.30 4.04 -2.26
N MET A 32 5.32 3.94 -3.09
CA MET A 32 6.03 2.67 -3.30
C MET A 32 6.87 2.26 -2.08
N ASP A 33 7.42 3.23 -1.36
CA ASP A 33 8.16 2.99 -0.12
C ASP A 33 7.25 2.43 0.98
N VAL A 34 6.00 2.88 1.04
CA VAL A 34 4.97 2.36 1.94
C VAL A 34 4.58 0.94 1.56
N CYS A 35 4.39 0.65 0.26
CA CYS A 35 4.13 -0.70 -0.23
C CYS A 35 5.28 -1.66 0.09
N LYS A 36 6.53 -1.27 -0.20
CA LYS A 36 7.74 -2.03 0.13
C LYS A 36 7.87 -2.25 1.65
N CYS A 37 7.55 -1.24 2.46
CA CYS A 37 7.52 -1.35 3.92
C CYS A 37 6.48 -2.36 4.40
N ALA A 38 5.26 -2.32 3.87
CA ALA A 38 4.19 -3.27 4.21
C ALA A 38 4.58 -4.71 3.88
N LEU A 39 5.17 -4.96 2.70
CA LEU A 39 5.71 -6.27 2.32
C LEU A 39 6.86 -6.73 3.24
N GLY A 40 7.60 -5.79 3.82
CA GLY A 40 8.62 -6.07 4.83
C GLY A 40 8.06 -6.66 6.13
N HIS A 41 6.77 -6.44 6.41
CA HIS A 41 6.08 -6.98 7.59
C HIS A 41 5.44 -8.35 7.38
N VAL A 42 5.48 -8.91 6.15
CA VAL A 42 5.02 -10.27 5.91
C VAL A 42 5.93 -11.26 6.69
N PRO A 43 5.36 -12.13 7.55
CA PRO A 43 6.14 -13.11 8.29
C PRO A 43 6.98 -13.97 7.35
N LYS A 44 8.28 -14.11 7.65
CA LYS A 44 9.16 -14.93 6.82
C LYS A 44 8.87 -16.41 7.04
N PRO A 45 8.74 -17.22 5.98
CA PRO A 45 8.63 -18.65 6.14
C PRO A 45 9.90 -19.21 6.82
N ARG A 46 9.74 -20.20 7.69
CA ARG A 46 10.89 -20.90 8.31
C ARG A 46 11.69 -21.60 7.21
N THR A 47 13.01 -21.46 7.25
CA THR A 47 13.90 -22.35 6.47
C THR A 47 13.93 -23.70 7.18
N THR A 48 13.13 -24.65 6.70
CA THR A 48 13.02 -25.99 7.32
C THR A 48 14.07 -26.98 6.82
N ALA A 49 14.98 -26.56 5.93
CA ALA A 49 16.03 -27.42 5.39
C ALA A 49 17.23 -27.53 6.34
N GLY A 50 17.63 -28.76 6.64
CA GLY A 50 18.90 -29.07 7.33
C GLY A 50 19.03 -28.50 8.75
N LEU A 51 20.28 -28.17 9.13
CA LEU A 51 20.65 -27.71 10.48
C LEU A 51 19.93 -26.42 10.92
N GLN A 52 19.64 -25.53 9.97
CA GLN A 52 18.95 -24.25 10.22
C GLN A 52 17.53 -24.47 10.78
N GLY A 53 16.85 -25.53 10.37
CA GLY A 53 15.52 -25.87 10.89
C GLY A 53 15.53 -26.23 12.38
N ILE A 54 16.62 -26.84 12.87
CA ILE A 54 16.82 -27.18 14.28
C ILE A 54 17.12 -25.91 15.08
N GLU A 55 18.00 -25.04 14.57
CA GLU A 55 18.32 -23.76 15.21
C GLU A 55 17.09 -22.85 15.38
N HIS A 56 16.24 -22.75 14.34
CA HIS A 56 15.02 -21.96 14.40
C HIS A 56 14.03 -22.53 15.42
N ARG A 57 13.87 -23.87 15.49
CA ARG A 57 13.03 -24.51 16.52
C ARG A 57 13.58 -24.27 17.93
N ALA A 58 14.89 -24.37 18.14
CA ALA A 58 15.52 -24.14 19.43
C ALA A 58 15.37 -22.68 19.90
N LYS A 59 15.57 -21.70 19.01
CA LYS A 59 15.33 -20.27 19.30
C LYS A 59 13.88 -20.00 19.67
N ASP A 60 12.95 -20.61 18.94
CA ASP A 60 11.52 -20.42 19.18
C ASP A 60 11.07 -21.04 20.51
N ILE A 61 11.58 -22.23 20.87
CA ILE A 61 11.36 -22.83 22.20
C ILE A 61 11.95 -21.95 23.31
N TYR A 62 13.19 -21.48 23.14
CA TYR A 62 13.86 -20.62 24.12
C TYR A 62 13.13 -19.28 24.34
N HIS A 63 12.56 -18.71 23.28
CA HIS A 63 11.80 -17.46 23.35
C HIS A 63 10.29 -17.66 23.58
N GLY A 64 9.81 -18.89 23.78
CA GLY A 64 8.39 -19.20 23.96
C GLY A 64 7.50 -18.80 22.79
N ARG A 65 8.05 -18.74 21.56
CA ARG A 65 7.32 -18.33 20.35
C ARG A 65 6.84 -19.53 19.56
N THR A 66 5.56 -19.58 19.25
CA THR A 66 5.00 -20.57 18.33
C THR A 66 5.00 -19.97 16.92
N TYR A 67 5.73 -20.58 15.99
CA TYR A 67 5.69 -20.14 14.59
C TYR A 67 4.33 -20.41 13.99
N ASN A 68 3.71 -19.35 13.47
CA ASN A 68 2.46 -19.42 12.76
C ASN A 68 2.65 -18.82 11.34
N PRO A 69 2.63 -19.63 10.28
CA PRO A 69 2.72 -19.12 8.91
C PRO A 69 1.48 -18.29 8.51
N ASN A 70 0.37 -18.42 9.24
CA ASN A 70 -0.86 -17.65 9.06
C ASN A 70 -0.94 -16.44 10.01
N GLU A 71 0.19 -16.03 10.59
CA GLU A 71 0.24 -14.83 11.41
C GLU A 71 -0.09 -13.59 10.56
N PHE A 72 -0.96 -12.72 11.08
CA PHE A 72 -1.30 -11.46 10.43
C PHE A 72 -0.09 -10.54 10.42
N ALA A 73 0.21 -9.94 9.26
CA ALA A 73 1.24 -8.93 9.18
C ALA A 73 0.80 -7.68 9.96
N THR A 74 1.61 -7.27 10.92
CA THR A 74 1.33 -6.07 11.74
C THR A 74 1.98 -4.84 11.10
N PRO A 75 1.22 -3.85 10.64
CA PRO A 75 1.79 -2.67 9.99
C PRO A 75 2.44 -1.73 11.01
N CYS A 76 3.58 -1.13 10.66
CA CYS A 76 4.27 -0.16 11.51
C CYS A 76 3.77 1.28 11.32
N GLY A 77 4.29 2.22 12.11
CA GLY A 77 3.94 3.65 12.01
C GLY A 77 4.26 4.31 10.67
N LYS A 78 5.07 3.67 9.79
CA LYS A 78 5.33 4.14 8.42
C LYS A 78 4.24 3.70 7.45
N CYS A 79 3.90 2.41 7.42
CA CYS A 79 2.97 1.86 6.42
C CYS A 79 1.51 1.77 6.88
N ARG A 80 1.26 1.85 8.19
CA ARG A 80 -0.09 1.89 8.76
C ARG A 80 -0.88 3.15 8.37
N PRO A 81 -0.31 4.37 8.36
CA PRO A 81 -1.08 5.56 8.02
C PRO A 81 -1.46 5.62 6.55
N MET A 82 -2.67 6.11 6.28
CA MET A 82 -3.13 6.40 4.93
C MET A 82 -2.31 7.53 4.28
N ARG A 83 -2.18 7.50 2.95
CA ARG A 83 -1.44 8.49 2.17
C ARG A 83 -2.36 9.30 1.28
N ARG A 84 -2.34 10.63 1.40
CA ARG A 84 -3.01 11.54 0.47
C ARG A 84 -2.00 12.16 -0.47
N CYS A 85 -2.23 12.08 -1.77
CA CYS A 85 -1.44 12.80 -2.74
C CYS A 85 -1.62 14.31 -2.54
N PRO A 86 -0.55 15.12 -2.41
CA PRO A 86 -0.71 16.57 -2.26
C PRO A 86 -1.22 17.24 -3.56
N ASP A 87 -0.95 16.62 -4.71
CA ASP A 87 -1.17 17.21 -6.04
C ASP A 87 -2.46 16.72 -6.72
N CYS A 88 -3.25 15.83 -6.09
CA CYS A 88 -4.56 15.39 -6.61
C CYS A 88 -5.43 14.81 -5.47
N PRO A 89 -6.73 14.58 -5.67
CA PRO A 89 -7.64 14.11 -4.61
C PRO A 89 -7.52 12.62 -4.27
N SER A 90 -6.41 11.96 -4.64
CA SER A 90 -6.22 10.53 -4.37
C SER A 90 -5.72 10.25 -2.95
N GLU A 91 -6.37 9.29 -2.30
CA GLU A 91 -5.99 8.73 -1.00
C GLU A 91 -5.73 7.24 -1.11
N TYR A 92 -4.70 6.75 -0.43
CA TYR A 92 -4.25 5.35 -0.48
C TYR A 92 -4.21 4.73 0.91
N MET A 93 -4.69 3.50 1.01
CA MET A 93 -4.47 2.62 2.15
C MET A 93 -3.75 1.35 1.67
N VAL A 94 -2.73 0.95 2.42
CA VAL A 94 -1.95 -0.26 2.10
C VAL A 94 -2.12 -1.25 3.25
N GLU A 95 -2.65 -2.41 2.92
CA GLU A 95 -2.90 -3.50 3.84
C GLU A 95 -2.23 -4.78 3.37
N ILE A 96 -1.94 -5.67 4.32
CA ILE A 96 -1.56 -7.05 4.03
C ILE A 96 -2.67 -7.93 4.59
N LYS A 97 -3.44 -8.56 3.71
CA LYS A 97 -4.53 -9.47 4.09
C LYS A 97 -4.10 -10.91 3.92
N LEU A 98 -4.63 -11.78 4.78
CA LEU A 98 -4.49 -13.21 4.61
C LEU A 98 -5.64 -13.68 3.72
N SER A 99 -5.33 -14.20 2.54
CA SER A 99 -6.31 -14.61 1.53
C SER A 99 -6.16 -16.10 1.22
N GLU A 100 -7.30 -16.77 1.02
CA GLU A 100 -7.33 -18.16 0.58
C GLU A 100 -6.81 -18.26 -0.86
N ASP A 101 -5.79 -19.09 -1.08
CA ASP A 101 -5.35 -19.42 -2.44
C ASP A 101 -6.23 -20.53 -3.02
N ARG A 102 -7.10 -20.15 -3.95
CA ARG A 102 -8.03 -21.06 -4.63
C ARG A 102 -7.47 -21.71 -5.89
N SER A 103 -6.19 -21.47 -6.23
CA SER A 103 -5.59 -22.00 -7.46
C SER A 103 -5.39 -23.52 -7.44
N ASP A 104 -5.19 -24.12 -6.26
CA ASP A 104 -5.13 -25.57 -6.07
C ASP A 104 -6.22 -26.06 -5.11
N PRO A 105 -7.30 -26.70 -5.61
CA PRO A 105 -8.36 -27.27 -4.77
C PRO A 105 -7.88 -28.31 -3.76
N ARG A 106 -6.69 -28.89 -3.95
CA ARG A 106 -6.11 -29.92 -3.05
C ARG A 106 -5.24 -29.32 -1.96
N SER A 107 -4.94 -28.02 -2.02
CA SER A 107 -4.07 -27.32 -1.08
C SER A 107 -4.71 -25.98 -0.70
N LEU A 108 -5.61 -26.02 0.29
CA LEU A 108 -6.15 -24.81 0.91
C LEU A 108 -5.03 -24.15 1.73
N ARG A 109 -4.27 -23.28 1.07
CA ARG A 109 -3.20 -22.50 1.69
C ARG A 109 -3.62 -21.06 1.75
N PHE A 110 -3.50 -20.47 2.93
CA PHE A 110 -3.59 -19.04 3.07
C PHE A 110 -2.29 -18.40 2.57
N ARG A 111 -2.41 -17.33 1.79
CA ARG A 111 -1.30 -16.50 1.34
C ARG A 111 -1.51 -15.06 1.78
N HIS A 112 -0.43 -14.37 2.09
CA HIS A 112 -0.46 -12.93 2.29
C HIS A 112 -0.60 -12.23 0.94
N ALA A 113 -1.63 -11.41 0.80
CA ALA A 113 -1.88 -10.55 -0.34
C ALA A 113 -1.72 -9.10 0.10
N ILE A 114 -0.97 -8.31 -0.68
CA ILE A 114 -0.99 -6.85 -0.53
C ILE A 114 -2.26 -6.32 -1.17
N VAL A 115 -2.97 -5.47 -0.43
CA VAL A 115 -4.17 -4.78 -0.90
C VAL A 115 -3.89 -3.29 -0.84
N VAL A 116 -3.94 -2.63 -1.99
CA VAL A 116 -3.78 -1.19 -2.12
C VAL A 116 -5.13 -0.62 -2.54
N THR A 117 -5.80 0.05 -1.60
CA THR A 117 -7.08 0.71 -1.87
C THR A 117 -6.82 2.16 -2.19
N ARG A 118 -7.33 2.64 -3.32
CA ARG A 118 -7.29 4.04 -3.73
C ARG A 118 -8.70 4.62 -3.73
N TRP A 119 -8.91 5.67 -2.95
CA TRP A 119 -10.09 6.53 -3.07
C TRP A 119 -9.72 7.79 -3.83
N CYS A 120 -10.68 8.29 -4.60
CA CYS A 120 -10.50 9.51 -5.33
C CYS A 120 -11.85 10.18 -5.55
N ASP A 121 -11.95 11.44 -5.15
CA ASP A 121 -13.05 12.29 -5.57
C ASP A 121 -12.74 12.79 -6.99
N LEU A 122 -13.64 12.56 -7.94
CA LEU A 122 -13.51 13.02 -9.33
C LEU A 122 -14.38 14.27 -9.59
N GLY A 123 -14.83 14.93 -8.52
CA GLY A 123 -15.68 16.10 -8.59
C GLY A 123 -17.11 15.76 -9.01
N ASP A 124 -17.73 16.66 -9.75
CA ASP A 124 -19.13 16.56 -10.17
C ASP A 124 -19.38 15.54 -11.30
N GLY A 125 -18.33 14.93 -11.85
CA GLY A 125 -18.43 13.96 -12.94
C GLY A 125 -19.02 14.52 -14.24
N SER A 126 -19.15 15.84 -14.36
CA SER A 126 -19.82 16.49 -15.51
C SER A 126 -19.06 16.28 -16.83
N SER A 127 -17.74 16.15 -16.75
CA SER A 127 -16.88 15.73 -17.85
C SER A 127 -15.50 15.32 -17.31
N PRO A 128 -14.89 14.25 -17.86
CA PRO A 128 -13.49 13.93 -17.58
C PRO A 128 -12.58 15.15 -17.74
N HIS A 129 -12.76 15.93 -18.81
CA HIS A 129 -11.84 17.03 -19.12
C HIS A 129 -12.15 18.36 -18.43
N ARG A 130 -13.34 18.52 -17.82
CA ARG A 130 -13.72 19.78 -17.14
C ARG A 130 -13.53 19.73 -15.63
N SER A 131 -13.52 18.54 -15.03
CA SER A 131 -13.23 18.41 -13.60
C SER A 131 -11.75 18.65 -13.33
N ARG A 132 -11.46 19.55 -12.39
CA ARG A 132 -10.10 19.83 -11.93
C ARG A 132 -9.51 18.64 -11.19
N GLU A 133 -10.35 17.92 -10.45
CA GLU A 133 -10.03 16.71 -9.72
C GLU A 133 -9.54 15.61 -10.67
N TRP A 134 -10.31 15.36 -11.74
CA TRP A 134 -9.95 14.39 -12.77
C TRP A 134 -8.66 14.79 -13.49
N ALA A 135 -8.55 16.06 -13.93
CA ALA A 135 -7.37 16.55 -14.62
C ALA A 135 -6.11 16.43 -13.73
N ALA A 136 -6.22 16.77 -12.44
CA ALA A 136 -5.12 16.59 -11.48
C ALA A 136 -4.74 15.11 -11.32
N CYS A 137 -5.70 14.20 -11.27
CA CYS A 137 -5.40 12.76 -11.15
C CYS A 137 -4.65 12.18 -12.34
N ASN A 138 -4.87 12.72 -13.54
CA ASN A 138 -4.18 12.32 -14.77
C ASN A 138 -2.88 13.09 -15.01
N GLY A 139 -2.57 14.10 -14.18
CA GLY A 139 -1.38 14.94 -14.34
C GLY A 139 -1.54 16.06 -15.37
N ASP A 140 -2.77 16.30 -15.86
CA ASP A 140 -3.11 17.35 -16.83
C ASP A 140 -3.27 18.73 -16.18
N LEU A 141 -3.37 18.79 -14.84
CA LEU A 141 -3.50 20.02 -14.07
C LEU A 141 -2.33 20.20 -13.10
N THR A 142 -1.70 21.37 -13.15
CA THR A 142 -0.68 21.78 -12.18
C THR A 142 -1.29 22.67 -11.09
N GLY A 143 -0.72 22.61 -9.88
CA GLY A 143 -1.11 23.49 -8.77
C GLY A 143 -2.41 23.11 -8.04
N TYR A 144 -2.90 21.88 -8.21
CA TYR A 144 -3.98 21.38 -7.38
C TYR A 144 -3.45 21.13 -5.95
N ASP A 145 -4.00 21.81 -4.94
CA ASP A 145 -3.66 21.59 -3.54
C ASP A 145 -4.73 20.72 -2.88
N SER A 146 -4.43 19.43 -2.78
CA SER A 146 -5.34 18.43 -2.22
C SER A 146 -5.67 18.69 -0.74
N PHE A 147 -4.72 19.20 0.03
CA PHE A 147 -4.93 19.49 1.44
C PHE A 147 -5.75 20.76 1.64
N ALA A 148 -5.61 21.77 0.77
CA ALA A 148 -6.49 22.95 0.80
C ALA A 148 -7.91 22.64 0.32
N VAL A 149 -8.07 21.87 -0.76
CA VAL A 149 -9.37 21.57 -1.38
C VAL A 149 -10.22 20.60 -0.54
N LEU A 150 -9.62 19.49 -0.11
CA LEU A 150 -10.32 18.49 0.70
C LEU A 150 -10.34 18.87 2.18
N GLY A 151 -9.34 19.63 2.64
CA GLY A 151 -9.22 20.05 4.02
C GLY A 151 -9.17 18.85 4.97
N LYS A 152 -9.98 18.91 6.03
CA LYS A 152 -10.14 17.84 7.02
C LYS A 152 -11.03 16.70 6.54
N ARG A 153 -11.72 16.83 5.39
CA ARG A 153 -12.53 15.74 4.84
C ARG A 153 -11.59 14.66 4.37
N SER A 154 -11.86 13.42 4.76
CA SER A 154 -11.20 12.23 4.23
C SER A 154 -12.20 11.48 3.38
N ILE A 155 -11.87 11.24 2.12
CA ILE A 155 -12.75 10.51 1.21
C ILE A 155 -12.83 9.06 1.70
N SER A 156 -11.68 8.52 2.10
CA SER A 156 -11.58 7.21 2.73
C SER A 156 -12.38 7.11 4.03
N GLY A 157 -12.29 8.10 4.92
CA GLY A 157 -12.99 8.05 6.21
C GLY A 157 -14.50 8.10 6.02
N VAL A 158 -15.00 8.91 5.08
CA VAL A 158 -16.42 8.93 4.72
C VAL A 158 -16.86 7.58 4.15
N PHE A 159 -16.12 7.04 3.18
CA PHE A 159 -16.46 5.77 2.56
C PHE A 159 -16.44 4.62 3.56
N GLU A 160 -15.33 4.44 4.28
CA GLU A 160 -15.19 3.38 5.27
C GLU A 160 -16.29 3.50 6.35
N SER A 161 -16.61 4.71 6.82
CA SER A 161 -17.65 4.92 7.85
C SER A 161 -19.06 4.53 7.39
N ALA A 162 -19.29 4.48 6.07
CA ALA A 162 -20.57 4.10 5.51
C ALA A 162 -20.74 2.58 5.36
N PHE A 163 -19.63 1.82 5.32
CA PHE A 163 -19.65 0.37 5.07
C PHE A 163 -19.15 -0.47 6.25
N THR A 164 -18.52 0.13 7.26
CA THR A 164 -18.04 -0.56 8.46
C THR A 164 -18.62 0.06 9.73
N ASP A 165 -19.59 -0.62 10.34
CA ASP A 165 -20.25 -0.18 11.58
C ASP A 165 -19.32 -0.25 12.82
N ASP A 166 -18.33 -1.16 12.83
CA ASP A 166 -17.64 -1.53 14.08
C ASP A 166 -16.13 -1.26 14.15
N HIS A 167 -15.43 -0.98 13.04
CA HIS A 167 -13.96 -0.91 13.09
C HIS A 167 -13.34 0.04 12.06
N ILE A 168 -13.31 1.33 12.38
CA ILE A 168 -12.30 2.23 11.82
C ILE A 168 -11.47 2.78 12.97
N PRO A 169 -10.34 2.14 13.33
CA PRO A 169 -9.36 2.83 14.13
C PRO A 169 -8.87 3.99 13.27
N GLY A 170 -9.29 5.22 13.62
CA GLY A 170 -9.01 6.44 12.87
C GLY A 170 -7.55 6.51 12.43
N GLN A 171 -7.28 6.08 11.20
CA GLN A 171 -5.94 6.08 10.66
C GLN A 171 -5.63 7.51 10.25
N ARG A 172 -4.55 8.06 10.81
CA ARG A 172 -4.08 9.38 10.38
C ARG A 172 -3.80 9.36 8.87
N ILE A 173 -4.23 10.41 8.18
CA ILE A 173 -3.85 10.65 6.79
C ILE A 173 -2.61 11.54 6.81
N VAL A 174 -1.57 11.11 6.10
CA VAL A 174 -0.35 11.91 5.92
C VAL A 174 -0.10 12.14 4.43
N SER A 175 0.70 13.16 4.11
CA SER A 175 1.08 13.43 2.73
C SER A 175 1.82 12.23 2.12
N MET A 176 1.48 11.91 0.87
CA MET A 176 2.21 10.96 0.04
C MET A 176 3.60 11.49 -0.30
N ASN A 177 3.80 12.80 -0.37
CA ASN A 177 5.09 13.44 -0.59
C ASN A 177 5.41 14.44 0.53
N PRO A 178 5.78 13.96 1.73
CA PRO A 178 6.01 14.83 2.88
C PRO A 178 7.22 15.75 2.71
N LYS A 179 8.16 15.39 1.83
CA LYS A 179 9.35 16.20 1.51
C LYS A 179 9.10 17.24 0.42
N GLY A 180 7.97 17.15 -0.30
CA GLY A 180 7.67 18.02 -1.44
C GLY A 180 8.65 17.88 -2.61
N ILE A 181 9.36 16.76 -2.71
CA ILE A 181 10.37 16.53 -3.74
C ILE A 181 9.69 15.88 -4.94
N ARG A 182 9.77 16.53 -6.11
CA ARG A 182 9.21 16.04 -7.37
C ARG A 182 10.33 15.73 -8.35
N LEU A 183 10.82 14.50 -8.29
CA LEU A 183 11.95 14.05 -9.10
C LEU A 183 11.52 12.91 -10.04
N GLY A 184 10.25 12.49 -10.02
CA GLY A 184 9.72 11.42 -10.84
C GLY A 184 10.58 10.15 -10.76
N GLU A 185 10.99 9.65 -11.93
CA GLU A 185 11.87 8.47 -12.02
C GLU A 185 13.26 8.71 -11.44
N ALA A 186 13.82 9.92 -11.57
CA ALA A 186 15.14 10.26 -11.05
C ALA A 186 15.19 10.34 -9.51
N GLY A 187 14.02 10.37 -8.87
CA GLY A 187 13.86 10.70 -7.45
C GLY A 187 13.94 9.56 -6.46
N ASN A 188 13.55 8.36 -6.85
CA ASN A 188 13.46 7.26 -5.89
C ASN A 188 14.44 6.15 -6.20
N SER A 189 14.71 5.33 -5.20
CA SER A 189 15.36 4.03 -5.37
C SER A 189 14.29 3.02 -5.83
N TRP A 190 13.76 3.25 -7.03
CA TRP A 190 12.73 2.40 -7.64
C TRP A 190 13.25 0.96 -7.80
N TYR A 191 14.52 0.86 -8.20
CA TYR A 191 15.31 -0.34 -8.42
C TYR A 191 15.85 -0.97 -7.13
#